data_AF-A0A955QXI1-F1
#
_entry.id   AF-A0A955QXI1-F1
#
_cell.length_a   1.000
_cell.length_b   1.000
_cell.length_c   1.000
_cell.angle_alpha   90.00
_cell.angle_beta   90.00
_cell.angle_gamma   90.00
#
_symmetry.space_group_name_H-M   'P 1'
#
loop_
_entity.id
_entity.type
_entity.pdbx_description
1 polymer ?
#
loop_
_entity_poly.entity_id
_entity_poly.type
_entity_poly.pdbx_seq_one_letter_code
_entity_poly.pdbx_strand_id
1 'polypeptide(L)'
;GAIDWLNEAVEHLDGKDVLLIRCQWLDELDLSGAYALGDLIEAANRRSVAVLVAGLSDRSKQVLEDLHELDRLQPQYIYNHFPEALQEAVLIVFSNGIPNGLSPLSAS
;
A
#
# COMPACT_ATOMS: atom_id res chain seq x y z
N GLY A 1 19.83 7.26 7.30
CA GLY A 1 20.05 6.61 5.99
C GLY A 1 18.77 5.97 5.51
N ALA A 2 18.76 5.34 4.33
CA ALA A 2 17.54 4.73 3.77
C ALA A 2 16.91 3.65 4.68
N ILE A 3 17.72 3.03 5.53
CA ILE A 3 17.28 1.98 6.46
C ILE A 3 16.60 2.56 7.71
N ASP A 4 17.01 3.76 8.17
CA ASP A 4 16.44 4.36 9.38
C ASP A 4 14.98 4.78 9.19
N TRP A 5 14.66 5.38 8.03
CA TRP A 5 13.28 5.76 7.73
C TRP A 5 12.37 4.55 7.53
N LEU A 6 12.90 3.44 7.01
CA LEU A 6 12.14 2.21 6.81
C LEU A 6 11.75 1.61 8.16
N ASN A 7 12.70 1.53 9.10
CA ASN A 7 12.42 1.02 10.44
C ASN A 7 11.36 1.87 11.15
N GLU A 8 11.49 3.20 11.09
CA GLU A 8 10.52 4.12 11.67
C GLU A 8 9.13 3.97 11.03
N ALA A 9 9.06 3.89 9.69
CA ALA A 9 7.81 3.67 8.98
C ALA A 9 7.16 2.34 9.39
N VAL A 10 7.95 1.29 9.56
CA VAL A 10 7.48 -0.05 9.93
C VAL A 10 6.97 -0.11 11.37
N GLU A 11 7.57 0.63 12.31
CA GLU A 11 7.06 0.76 13.68
C GLU A 11 5.66 1.40 13.72
N HIS A 12 5.40 2.36 12.84
CA HIS A 12 4.11 3.03 12.75
C HIS A 12 3.00 2.22 12.07
N LEU A 13 3.32 1.05 11.50
CA LEU A 13 2.32 0.15 10.89
C LEU A 13 1.52 -0.63 11.93
N ASP A 14 1.97 -0.68 13.18
CA ASP A 14 1.27 -1.44 14.22
C ASP A 14 -0.14 -0.87 14.46
N GLY A 15 -1.14 -1.77 14.46
CA GLY A 15 -2.56 -1.41 14.59
C GLY A 15 -3.14 -0.60 13.42
N LYS A 16 -2.51 -0.59 12.24
CA LYS A 16 -3.06 0.02 11.02
C LYS A 16 -3.68 -1.02 10.11
N ASP A 17 -4.82 -0.69 9.49
CA ASP A 17 -5.45 -1.55 8.48
C ASP A 17 -4.83 -1.37 7.10
N VAL A 18 -4.36 -0.16 6.80
CA VAL A 18 -3.98 0.26 5.44
C VAL A 18 -2.73 1.13 5.44
N LEU A 19 -1.83 0.87 4.49
CA LEU A 19 -0.71 1.72 4.08
C LEU A 19 -0.95 2.23 2.66
N LEU A 20 -1.06 3.56 2.51
CA LEU A 20 -1.25 4.19 1.21
C LEU A 20 0.03 4.92 0.77
N ILE A 21 0.66 4.44 -0.29
CA ILE A 21 1.92 4.96 -0.82
C ILE A 21 1.64 5.85 -2.03
N ARG A 22 2.05 7.11 -1.93
CA ARG A 22 1.91 8.11 -2.99
C ARG A 22 3.19 8.21 -3.80
N CYS A 23 3.18 7.69 -5.02
CA CYS A 23 4.34 7.68 -5.92
C CYS A 23 4.38 8.88 -6.88
N GLN A 24 3.39 9.77 -6.83
CA GLN A 24 3.33 10.95 -7.72
C GLN A 24 4.51 11.93 -7.61
N TRP A 25 5.34 11.81 -6.58
CA TRP A 25 6.53 12.64 -6.34
C TRP A 25 7.84 11.85 -6.43
N LEU A 26 7.76 10.57 -6.82
CA LEU A 26 8.92 9.75 -7.14
C LEU A 26 9.34 10.06 -8.58
N ASP A 27 10.13 11.13 -8.74
CA ASP A 27 10.66 11.56 -10.05
C ASP A 27 11.58 10.48 -10.66
N GLU A 28 12.47 9.91 -9.85
CA GLU A 28 13.31 8.79 -10.23
C GLU A 28 13.38 7.77 -9.10
N LEU A 29 13.00 6.53 -9.41
CA LEU A 29 13.19 5.38 -8.54
C LEU A 29 14.47 4.68 -8.98
N ASP A 30 15.52 4.78 -8.16
CA ASP A 30 16.75 4.02 -8.35
C ASP A 30 16.61 2.62 -7.72
N LEU A 31 17.61 1.76 -7.93
CA LEU A 31 17.60 0.40 -7.39
C LEU A 31 17.44 0.38 -5.87
N SER A 32 18.09 1.31 -5.17
CA SER A 32 18.04 1.37 -3.70
C SER A 32 16.64 1.75 -3.19
N GLY A 33 15.99 2.73 -3.83
CA GLY A 33 14.61 3.09 -3.54
C GLY A 33 13.62 1.98 -3.87
N ALA A 34 13.84 1.24 -4.97
CA ALA A 34 12.98 0.13 -5.36
C ALA A 34 13.00 -1.01 -4.34
N TYR A 35 14.20 -1.42 -3.89
CA TYR A 35 14.31 -2.43 -2.83
C TYR A 35 13.73 -1.96 -1.50
N ALA A 36 13.97 -0.69 -1.12
CA ALA A 36 13.41 -0.16 0.12
C ALA A 36 11.86 -0.10 0.09
N LEU A 37 11.27 0.18 -1.08
CA LEU A 37 9.83 0.10 -1.27
C LEU A 37 9.34 -1.35 -1.17
N GLY A 38 10.06 -2.30 -1.77
CA GLY A 38 9.80 -3.73 -1.66
C GLY A 38 9.82 -4.25 -0.23
N ASP A 39 10.80 -3.83 0.56
CA ASP A 39 10.93 -4.17 1.98
C ASP A 39 9.78 -3.58 2.80
N LEU A 40 9.34 -2.35 2.50
CA LEU A 40 8.20 -1.71 3.15
C LEU A 40 6.89 -2.47 2.85
N ILE A 41 6.68 -2.85 1.59
CA ILE A 41 5.51 -3.63 1.16
C ILE A 41 5.50 -4.98 1.90
N GLU A 42 6.64 -5.66 1.95
CA GLU A 42 6.75 -6.94 2.66
C GLU A 42 6.48 -6.79 4.16
N ALA A 43 7.06 -5.76 4.79
CA ALA A 43 6.86 -5.50 6.20
C ALA A 43 5.39 -5.20 6.55
N ALA A 44 4.67 -4.48 5.70
CA ALA A 44 3.25 -4.22 5.84
C ALA A 44 2.40 -5.49 5.65
N ASN A 45 2.66 -6.24 4.59
CA ASN A 45 1.96 -7.51 4.31
C ASN A 45 2.11 -8.53 5.43
N ARG A 46 3.31 -8.66 6.02
CA ARG A 46 3.57 -9.55 7.17
C ARG A 46 2.75 -9.20 8.41
N ARG A 47 2.29 -7.95 8.51
CA ARG A 47 1.43 -7.43 9.59
C ARG A 47 -0.05 -7.38 9.21
N SER A 48 -0.41 -7.95 8.07
CA SER A 48 -1.77 -7.90 7.51
C SER A 48 -2.28 -6.47 7.24
N VAL A 49 -1.37 -5.52 7.02
CA VAL A 49 -1.71 -4.16 6.58
C VAL A 49 -1.84 -4.18 5.07
N ALA A 50 -2.98 -3.77 4.53
CA ALA A 50 -3.19 -3.70 3.09
C ALA A 50 -2.37 -2.54 2.49
N VAL A 51 -1.56 -2.82 1.47
CA VAL A 51 -0.74 -1.81 0.81
C VAL A 51 -1.38 -1.39 -0.50
N LEU A 52 -1.65 -0.10 -0.65
CA LEU A 52 -2.19 0.51 -1.86
C LEU A 52 -1.15 1.50 -2.40
N VAL A 53 -0.92 1.45 -3.70
CA VAL A 53 0.04 2.31 -4.38
C VAL A 53 -0.69 3.18 -5.39
N ALA A 54 -0.40 4.48 -5.38
CA ALA A 54 -1.04 5.43 -6.27
C ALA A 54 -0.04 6.34 -6.99
N GLY A 55 -0.22 6.52 -8.30
CA GLY A 55 0.52 7.50 -9.08
C GLY A 55 1.95 7.07 -9.41
N LEU A 56 2.17 5.77 -9.66
CA LEU A 56 3.43 5.31 -10.26
C LEU A 56 3.53 5.85 -11.69
N SER A 57 4.68 6.41 -12.05
CA SER A 57 5.01 6.67 -13.44
C SER A 57 5.26 5.34 -14.18
N ASP A 58 5.08 5.32 -15.51
CA ASP A 58 5.36 4.12 -16.32
C ASP A 58 6.80 3.62 -16.13
N ARG A 59 7.76 4.55 -15.98
CA ARG A 59 9.17 4.23 -15.72
C ARG A 59 9.35 3.55 -14.36
N SER A 60 8.80 4.12 -13.29
CA SER A 60 8.92 3.54 -11.94
C SER A 60 8.19 2.20 -11.84
N LYS A 61 7.06 2.07 -12.54
CA LYS A 61 6.32 0.81 -12.64
C LYS A 61 7.17 -0.27 -13.30
N GLN A 62 7.79 0.01 -14.44
CA GLN A 62 8.67 -0.94 -15.13
C GLN A 62 9.84 -1.38 -14.23
N VAL A 63 10.48 -0.46 -13.52
CA VAL A 63 11.57 -0.80 -12.58
C VAL A 63 11.10 -1.76 -11.49
N LEU A 64 9.92 -1.52 -10.91
CA LEU A 64 9.35 -2.40 -9.89
C LEU A 64 8.89 -3.75 -10.45
N GLU A 65 8.41 -3.79 -11.70
CA GLU A 65 8.09 -5.04 -12.40
C GLU A 65 9.34 -5.87 -12.69
N ASP A 66 10.40 -5.24 -13.21
CA ASP A 66 11.68 -5.90 -13.52
C ASP A 66 12.34 -6.51 -12.28
N LEU A 67 12.10 -5.90 -11.11
CA LEU A 67 12.60 -6.37 -9.81
C LEU A 67 11.64 -7.33 -9.09
N HIS A 68 10.48 -7.65 -9.69
CA HIS A 68 9.42 -8.46 -9.08
C HIS A 68 8.87 -7.89 -7.75
N GLU A 69 9.03 -6.58 -7.53
CA GLU A 69 8.54 -5.93 -6.31
C GLU A 69 7.01 -5.69 -6.37
N LEU A 70 6.44 -5.53 -7.57
CA LEU A 70 4.99 -5.44 -7.74
C LEU A 70 4.26 -6.76 -7.48
N ASP A 71 4.93 -7.91 -7.62
CA ASP A 71 4.35 -9.23 -7.36
C ASP A 71 3.97 -9.40 -5.88
N ARG A 72 4.53 -8.56 -5.00
CA ARG A 72 4.23 -8.50 -3.57
C ARG A 72 2.94 -7.72 -3.28
N LEU A 73 2.40 -6.99 -4.25
CA LEU A 73 1.16 -6.23 -4.13
C LEU A 73 0.01 -7.03 -4.75
N GLN A 74 -1.20 -6.81 -4.22
CA GLN A 74 -2.38 -7.29 -4.93
C GLN A 74 -2.56 -6.42 -6.18
N PRO A 75 -2.74 -7.02 -7.38
CA PRO A 75 -2.84 -6.25 -8.62
C PRO A 75 -3.97 -5.21 -8.60
N GLN A 76 -5.06 -5.49 -7.88
CA GLN A 76 -6.16 -4.54 -7.70
C GLN A 76 -5.83 -3.31 -6.83
N TYR A 77 -4.70 -3.31 -6.11
CA TYR A 77 -4.28 -2.22 -5.22
C TYR A 77 -3.25 -1.28 -5.84
N ILE A 78 -3.09 -1.33 -7.16
CA ILE A 78 -2.22 -0.44 -7.93
C ILE A 78 -3.12 0.54 -8.70
N TYR A 79 -3.04 1.81 -8.34
CA TYR A 79 -3.89 2.87 -8.87
C TYR A 79 -3.08 3.90 -9.65
N ASN A 80 -3.70 4.46 -10.68
CA ASN A 80 -3.10 5.56 -11.44
C ASN A 80 -3.21 6.88 -10.66
N HIS A 81 -4.28 7.06 -9.88
CA HIS A 81 -4.55 8.33 -9.19
C HIS A 81 -4.78 8.14 -7.70
N PHE A 82 -4.29 9.10 -6.90
CA PHE A 82 -4.44 9.10 -5.45
C PHE A 82 -5.90 9.03 -4.94
N PRO A 83 -6.88 9.73 -5.53
CA PRO A 83 -8.26 9.68 -5.05
C PRO A 83 -8.87 8.27 -5.09
N GLU A 84 -8.54 7.47 -6.11
CA GLU A 84 -9.03 6.09 -6.28
C GLU A 84 -8.52 5.20 -5.14
N ALA A 85 -7.22 5.27 -4.88
CA ALA A 85 -6.58 4.51 -3.81
C ALA A 85 -7.06 4.95 -2.41
N LEU A 86 -7.33 6.24 -2.21
CA LEU A 86 -7.89 6.74 -0.96
C LEU A 86 -9.30 6.21 -0.72
N GLN A 87 -10.13 6.16 -1.77
CA GLN A 87 -11.48 5.61 -1.65
C GLN A 87 -11.45 4.13 -1.25
N GLU A 88 -10.58 3.33 -1.86
CA GLU A 88 -10.42 1.92 -1.48
C GLU A 88 -9.88 1.77 -0.05
N ALA A 89 -8.87 2.56 0.34
CA ALA A 89 -8.32 2.55 1.70
C ALA A 89 -9.42 2.78 2.75
N VAL A 90 -10.34 3.72 2.47
CA VAL A 90 -11.49 3.99 3.33
C VAL A 90 -12.43 2.79 3.40
N LEU A 91 -12.73 2.13 2.27
CA LEU A 91 -13.57 0.93 2.24
C LEU A 91 -12.97 -0.23 3.04
N ILE A 92 -11.66 -0.44 2.97
CA ILE A 92 -10.95 -1.48 3.73
C ILE A 92 -11.08 -1.21 5.24
N VAL A 93 -10.81 0.02 5.67
CA VAL A 93 -10.94 0.43 7.08
C VAL A 93 -12.37 0.22 7.58
N PHE A 94 -13.38 0.61 6.80
CA PHE A 94 -14.78 0.41 7.20
C PHE A 94 -15.20 -1.07 7.20
N SER A 95 -14.69 -1.88 6.27
CA SER A 95 -14.98 -3.32 6.21
C SER A 95 -14.37 -4.07 7.39
N ASN A 96 -13.16 -3.69 7.82
CA ASN A 96 -12.50 -4.25 9.00
C ASN A 96 -13.09 -3.71 10.31
N GLY A 97 -13.67 -2.50 10.29
CA GLY A 97 -14.28 -1.84 11.44
C GLY A 97 -15.71 -2.27 11.77
N ILE A 98 -16.37 -3.06 10.92
CA ILE A 98 -17.68 -3.66 11.24
C ILE A 98 -17.42 -4.97 12.02
N PRO A 99 -17.69 -5.03 13.34
CA PRO A 99 -17.78 -6.34 13.99
C PRO A 99 -18.86 -7.15 13.27
N ASN A 100 -18.61 -8.45 13.07
CA ASN A 100 -19.46 -9.47 12.44
C ASN A 100 -20.93 -9.61 12.98
N GLY A 101 -21.51 -8.57 13.59
CA GLY A 101 -22.84 -8.54 14.19
C GLY A 101 -23.75 -7.38 13.73
N LEU A 102 -23.38 -6.56 12.74
CA LEU A 102 -24.31 -5.59 12.15
C LEU A 102 -24.52 -5.90 10.66
N SER A 103 -25.27 -6.98 10.41
CA SER A 103 -25.99 -7.13 9.15
C SER A 103 -26.87 -5.90 8.95
N PRO A 104 -26.75 -5.16 7.84
CA PRO A 104 -27.70 -4.10 7.54
C PRO A 104 -29.07 -4.76 7.33
N LEU A 105 -29.95 -4.50 8.29
CA LEU A 105 -31.41 -4.49 8.19
C LEU A 105 -32.00 -5.42 7.13
N SER A 106 -32.61 -6.50 7.59
CA SER A 106 -33.80 -7.08 6.95
C SER A 106 -34.83 -5.97 6.71
N ALA A 107 -34.73 -5.31 5.57
CA ALA A 107 -35.78 -4.47 5.05
C ALA A 107 -36.93 -5.39 4.68
N SER A 108 -37.98 -5.30 5.50
CA SER A 108 -39.28 -5.95 5.34
C SER A 108 -40.02 -5.42 4.12
#